data_AF-R0C129-F1
#
_entry.id   AF-R0C129-F1
#
_cell.length_a   1.000
_cell.length_b   1.000
_cell.length_c   1.000
_cell.angle_alpha   90.00
_cell.angle_beta   90.00
_cell.angle_gamma   90.00
#
_symmetry.space_group_name_H-M   'P 1'
#
loop_
_entity.id
_entity.type
_entity.pdbx_description
1 polymer ?
#
loop_
_entity_poly.entity_id
_entity_poly.type
_entity_poly.pdbx_seq_one_letter_code
_entity_poly.pdbx_strand_id
1 'polypeptide(L)'
;MNGTGIVRRVDYLGRIVLPKEIRRKLGINEGTPMEIYASADSVTIKKYYPENELSSMAANLQEAVDDMCVDLGPKKTGDIRRHIREIQNLLKQEN
;
A
#
# COMPACT_ATOMS: atom_id res chain seq x y z
N MET A 1 9.88 16.15 17.90
CA MET A 1 8.45 15.83 17.82
C MET A 1 7.76 16.94 17.04
N ASN A 2 7.51 16.75 15.74
CA ASN A 2 6.83 17.76 14.91
C ASN A 2 5.30 17.49 14.89
N GLY A 3 4.70 17.33 16.07
CA GLY A 3 3.27 17.08 16.23
C GLY A 3 2.51 18.39 16.32
N THR A 4 1.50 18.59 15.49
CA THR A 4 0.68 19.83 15.49
C THR A 4 -0.13 20.03 16.77
N GLY A 5 -0.18 19.05 17.68
CA GLY A 5 -0.85 19.17 18.99
C GLY A 5 -2.37 19.33 18.92
N ILE A 6 -2.99 19.05 17.77
CA ILE A 6 -4.42 19.30 17.54
C ILE A 6 -5.26 18.23 18.23
N VAL A 7 -6.13 18.63 19.15
CA VAL A 7 -7.09 17.76 19.83
C VAL A 7 -8.45 17.83 19.11
N ARG A 8 -9.02 16.67 18.79
CA ARG A 8 -10.35 16.58 18.20
C ARG A 8 -11.19 15.53 18.93
N ARG A 9 -12.46 15.84 19.15
CA ARG A 9 -13.42 14.89 19.71
C ARG A 9 -13.90 13.94 18.62
N VAL A 10 -14.15 12.70 19.04
CA VAL A 10 -14.85 11.69 18.25
C VAL A 10 -16.33 12.05 18.18
N ASP A 11 -16.97 11.86 17.03
CA ASP A 11 -18.41 12.03 16.91
C ASP A 11 -19.20 10.82 17.43
N TYR A 12 -20.53 10.86 17.33
CA TYR A 12 -21.41 9.79 17.82
C TYR A 12 -21.30 8.47 17.04
N LEU A 13 -20.63 8.46 15.88
CA LEU A 13 -20.38 7.27 15.06
C LEU A 13 -18.95 6.74 15.19
N GLY A 14 -18.10 7.38 16.00
CA GLY A 14 -16.70 6.98 16.10
C GLY A 14 -15.76 7.66 15.10
N ARG A 15 -16.22 8.66 14.33
CA ARG A 15 -15.39 9.33 13.32
C ARG A 15 -14.59 10.49 13.92
N ILE A 16 -13.40 10.72 13.36
CA ILE A 16 -12.55 11.88 13.68
C ILE A 16 -12.38 12.73 12.43
N VAL A 17 -12.55 14.04 12.57
CA VAL A 17 -12.36 14.99 11.46
C VAL A 17 -10.88 15.34 11.33
N LEU A 18 -10.30 15.10 10.15
CA LEU A 18 -8.95 15.55 9.81
C LEU A 18 -8.96 17.06 9.47
N PRO A 19 -8.21 17.90 10.19
CA PRO A 19 -8.13 19.34 9.91
C PRO A 19 -7.72 19.66 8.47
N LYS A 20 -8.30 20.72 7.89
CA LYS A 20 -8.08 21.14 6.49
C LYS A 20 -6.61 21.39 6.16
N GLU A 21 -5.81 21.85 7.12
CA GLU A 21 -4.39 22.11 6.92
C GLU A 21 -3.59 20.83 6.70
N ILE A 22 -3.85 19.79 7.51
CA ILE A 22 -3.22 18.47 7.35
C ILE A 22 -3.65 17.86 6.03
N ARG A 23 -4.95 17.95 5.69
CA ARG A 23 -5.47 17.50 4.39
C ARG A 23 -4.75 18.17 3.22
N ARG A 24 -4.59 19.50 3.25
CA ARG A 24 -3.90 20.26 2.20
C ARG A 24 -2.43 19.86 2.09
N LYS A 25 -1.73 19.76 3.23
CA LYS A 25 -0.31 19.39 3.26
C LYS A 25 -0.07 17.98 2.71
N LEU A 26 -0.96 17.04 2.99
CA LEU A 26 -0.86 15.65 2.53
C LEU A 26 -1.58 15.40 1.21
N GLY A 27 -2.22 16.40 0.60
CA GLY A 27 -3.02 16.24 -0.61
C GLY A 27 -4.13 15.19 -0.46
N ILE A 28 -4.88 15.23 0.65
CA ILE A 28 -6.02 14.34 0.93
C ILE A 28 -7.31 15.08 0.61
N ASN A 29 -7.92 14.69 -0.50
CA ASN A 29 -9.17 15.24 -1.00
C ASN A 29 -10.35 14.39 -0.53
N GLU A 30 -11.56 14.88 -0.80
CA GLU A 30 -12.74 14.04 -0.62
C GLU A 30 -12.65 12.81 -1.52
N GLY A 31 -13.02 11.64 -0.99
CA GLY A 31 -12.92 10.36 -1.69
C GLY A 31 -11.52 9.76 -1.79
N THR A 32 -10.46 10.41 -1.29
CA THR A 32 -9.13 9.80 -1.23
C THR A 32 -9.19 8.54 -0.36
N PRO A 33 -8.81 7.36 -0.87
CA PRO A 33 -8.83 6.14 -0.08
C PRO A 33 -7.72 6.20 0.98
N MET A 34 -8.05 5.78 2.19
CA MET A 34 -7.16 5.85 3.35
C MET A 34 -7.12 4.49 4.03
N GLU A 35 -5.94 4.10 4.47
CA GLU A 35 -5.70 2.90 5.25
C GLU A 35 -5.50 3.26 6.73
N ILE A 36 -6.07 2.45 7.61
CA ILE A 36 -6.08 2.71 9.06
C ILE A 36 -5.42 1.51 9.75
N TYR A 37 -4.33 1.79 10.47
CA TYR A 37 -3.64 0.82 11.32
C TYR A 37 -3.85 1.17 12.79
N ALA A 38 -4.35 0.20 13.56
CA ALA A 38 -4.45 0.32 15.01
C ALA A 38 -3.26 -0.37 15.68
N SER A 39 -2.71 0.30 16.69
CA SER A 39 -1.72 -0.24 17.63
C SER A 39 -2.26 -0.09 19.06
N ALA A 40 -1.56 -0.61 20.06
CA ALA A 40 -2.01 -0.56 21.46
C ALA A 40 -2.38 0.86 21.92
N ASP A 41 -1.57 1.86 21.54
CA ASP A 41 -1.71 3.23 22.06
C ASP A 41 -2.03 4.27 20.98
N SER A 42 -2.06 3.89 19.70
CA SER A 42 -2.17 4.86 18.61
C SER A 42 -2.85 4.31 17.37
N VAL A 43 -3.43 5.23 16.59
CA VAL A 43 -3.96 4.96 15.25
C VAL A 43 -3.09 5.69 14.24
N THR A 44 -2.58 4.95 13.26
CA THR A 44 -1.84 5.50 12.12
C THR A 44 -2.72 5.48 10.88
N ILE A 45 -2.81 6.61 10.18
CA ILE A 45 -3.60 6.75 8.94
C ILE A 45 -2.65 7.07 7.79
N LYS A 46 -2.75 6.34 6.69
CA LYS A 46 -1.93 6.55 5.48
C LYS A 46 -2.83 6.58 4.24
N LYS A 47 -2.38 7.24 3.17
CA LYS A 47 -3.05 7.10 1.86
C LYS A 47 -2.96 5.65 1.42
N TYR A 48 -4.09 5.12 0.98
CA TYR A 48 -4.15 3.78 0.43
C TYR A 48 -3.76 3.81 -1.05
N TYR A 49 -2.80 2.96 -1.41
CA TYR A 49 -2.32 2.81 -2.79
C TYR A 49 -2.47 1.33 -3.17
N PRO A 50 -3.45 0.98 -4.01
CA PRO A 50 -3.68 -0.40 -4.43
C PRO A 50 -2.44 -1.02 -5.10
N GLU A 51 -1.61 -0.20 -5.73
CA GLU A 51 -0.37 -0.63 -6.39
C GLU A 51 0.64 -1.26 -5.42
N ASN A 52 0.63 -0.85 -4.15
CA ASN A 52 1.46 -1.48 -3.12
C ASN A 52 1.04 -2.94 -2.87
N GLU A 53 -0.27 -3.23 -2.93
CA GLU A 53 -0.77 -4.61 -2.86
C GLU A 53 -0.43 -5.37 -4.14
N LEU A 54 -0.53 -4.72 -5.30
CA LEU A 54 -0.16 -5.38 -6.56
C LEU A 54 1.34 -5.74 -6.60
N SER A 55 2.19 -4.92 -6.00
CA SER A 55 3.62 -5.19 -5.85
C SER A 55 3.89 -6.40 -4.95
N SER A 56 3.18 -6.51 -3.82
CA SER A 56 3.29 -7.69 -2.94
C SER A 56 2.74 -8.96 -3.60
N MET A 57 1.64 -8.86 -4.34
CA MET A 57 1.11 -9.96 -5.15
C MET A 57 2.12 -10.43 -6.21
N ALA A 58 2.77 -9.49 -6.90
CA ALA A 58 3.79 -9.82 -7.90
C ALA A 58 5.01 -10.53 -7.26
N ALA A 59 5.39 -10.14 -6.04
CA ALA A 59 6.46 -10.82 -5.29
C ALA A 59 6.05 -12.25 -4.90
N ASN A 60 4.85 -12.44 -4.35
CA ASN A 60 4.34 -13.76 -3.97
C ASN A 60 4.20 -14.69 -5.19
N LEU A 61 3.76 -14.15 -6.33
CA LEU A 61 3.68 -14.92 -7.58
C LEU A 61 5.07 -15.37 -8.05
N GLN A 62 6.09 -14.53 -7.88
CA GLN A 62 7.46 -14.90 -8.24
C GLN A 62 7.95 -16.08 -7.40
N GLU A 63 7.74 -16.03 -6.08
CA GLU A 63 8.11 -17.10 -5.14
C GLU A 63 7.42 -18.42 -5.52
N ALA A 64 6.11 -18.40 -5.76
CA ALA A 64 5.36 -19.59 -6.19
C ALA A 64 5.88 -20.17 -7.52
N VAL A 65 6.24 -19.31 -8.48
CA VAL A 65 6.81 -19.74 -9.77
C VAL A 65 8.20 -20.35 -9.60
N ASP A 66 9.01 -19.82 -8.67
CA ASP A 66 10.32 -20.34 -8.34
C ASP A 66 10.23 -21.72 -7.65
N ASP A 67 9.25 -21.91 -6.76
CA ASP A 67 8.97 -23.21 -6.12
C ASP A 67 8.48 -24.26 -7.14
N MET A 68 7.65 -23.86 -8.10
CA MET A 68 7.15 -24.73 -9.16
C MET A 68 8.14 -24.96 -10.31
N CYS A 69 9.40 -24.53 -10.18
CA CYS A 69 10.41 -24.61 -11.24
C CYS A 69 10.63 -26.05 -11.76
N VAL A 70 10.54 -27.05 -10.87
CA VAL A 70 10.70 -28.47 -11.22
C VAL A 70 9.56 -28.94 -12.14
N ASP A 71 8.32 -28.54 -11.85
CA ASP A 71 7.14 -28.98 -12.58
C ASP A 71 6.93 -28.22 -13.90
N LEU A 72 7.25 -26.92 -13.91
CA LEU A 72 7.08 -26.05 -15.07
C LEU A 72 8.23 -26.21 -16.09
N GLY A 73 9.40 -26.62 -15.61
CA GLY A 73 10.64 -26.67 -16.38
C GLY A 73 11.26 -25.28 -16.60
N PRO A 74 12.59 -25.24 -16.80
CA PRO A 74 13.37 -24.00 -16.68
C PRO A 74 13.00 -22.93 -17.71
N LYS A 75 12.54 -23.33 -18.90
CA LYS A 75 12.15 -22.40 -19.97
C LYS A 75 10.88 -21.62 -19.60
N LYS A 76 9.82 -22.32 -19.18
CA LYS A 76 8.55 -21.69 -18.79
C LYS A 76 8.70 -20.84 -17.55
N THR A 77 9.44 -21.32 -16.54
CA THR A 77 9.76 -20.55 -15.34
C THR A 77 10.52 -19.27 -15.70
N GLY A 78 11.49 -19.36 -16.62
CA GLY A 78 12.24 -18.19 -17.11
C GLY A 78 11.35 -17.15 -17.79
N ASP A 79 10.45 -17.59 -18.68
CA ASP A 79 9.53 -16.71 -19.41
C ASP A 79 8.56 -16.00 -18.44
N ILE A 80 7.96 -16.74 -17.51
CA ILE A 80 7.04 -16.18 -16.50
C ILE A 80 7.78 -15.18 -15.59
N ARG A 81 8.98 -15.53 -15.12
CA ARG A 81 9.80 -14.66 -14.28
C ARG A 81 10.14 -13.35 -14.98
N ARG A 82 10.35 -13.36 -16.30
CA ARG A 82 10.60 -12.14 -17.08
C ARG A 82 9.41 -11.19 -17.04
N HIS A 83 8.20 -11.71 -17.28
CA HIS A 83 6.98 -10.90 -17.24
C HIS A 83 6.68 -10.36 -15.84
N ILE A 84 6.93 -11.15 -14.78
CA ILE A 84 6.76 -10.67 -13.41
C ILE A 84 7.70 -9.48 -13.12
N ARG A 85 8.95 -9.52 -13.59
CA ARG A 85 9.87 -8.38 -13.45
C ARG A 85 9.43 -7.15 -14.23
N GLU A 86 8.89 -7.33 -15.45
CA GLU A 86 8.33 -6.23 -16.24
C GLU A 86 7.20 -5.53 -15.45
N ILE A 87 6.28 -6.31 -14.86
CA ILE A 87 5.21 -5.79 -14.00
C ILE A 87 5.79 -5.06 -12.78
N GLN A 88 6.72 -5.67 -12.05
CA GLN A 88 7.36 -5.04 -10.88
C GLN A 88 8.05 -3.71 -11.20
N ASN A 89 8.63 -3.58 -12.40
CA ASN A 89 9.27 -2.33 -12.83
C ASN A 89 8.25 -1.23 -13.13
N LEU A 90 7.10 -1.58 -13.72
CA LEU A 90 6.00 -0.64 -13.93
C LEU A 90 5.45 -0.13 -12.60
N LEU A 91 5.33 -0.99 -11.59
CA LEU A 91 4.83 -0.63 -10.26
C LEU A 91 5.80 0.21 -9.41
N LYS A 92 7.07 0.33 -9.80
CA LYS A 92 8.06 1.18 -9.12
C LYS A 92 8.05 2.62 -9.61
N GLN A 93 7.33 2.92 -10.69
CA GLN A 93 7.29 4.24 -11.32
C GLN A 93 6.16 5.07 -10.70
N GLU A 94 6.38 5.67 -9.54
CA GLU A 94 5.78 6.94 -9.08
C GLU A 94 6.31 7.27 -7.67
N ASN A 95 7.43 8.00 -7.63
CA ASN A 95 7.89 8.78 -6.48
C ASN A 95 8.05 10.24 -6.92
#